data_AF-A0A1X7SDC0-F1
#
_entry.id   AF-A0A1X7SDC0-F1
#
_cell.length_a   1.000
_cell.length_b   1.000
_cell.length_c   1.000
_cell.angle_alpha   90.00
_cell.angle_beta   90.00
_cell.angle_gamma   90.00
#
_symmetry.space_group_name_H-M   'P 1'
#
loop_
_entity.id
_entity.type
_entity.pdbx_description
1 polymer ?
#
loop_
_entity_poly.entity_id
_entity_poly.type
_entity_poly.pdbx_seq_one_letter_code
_entity_poly.pdbx_strand_id
1 'polypeptide(L)'
;MCSLGIVAVSVGEPYSLNERIELSFKLVHSNSLVLLWSFTDPIHPQLFLEAPEDILCFKFNPSNPNLIVGGCINGQVVIWDITDYQERLQIHRSINTKEKGPVMNALFNTEPKLDHAPIVSYVALSSIDAGHSKGVTGIEWIPDHLE
;
A
#
# COMPACT_ATOMS: atom_id res chain seq x y z
N MET A 1 -9.93 -5.50 -12.63
CA MET A 1 -10.62 -5.70 -11.33
C MET A 1 -9.71 -6.51 -10.44
N CYS A 2 -9.25 -5.93 -9.32
CA CYS A 2 -8.38 -6.61 -8.36
C CYS A 2 -9.08 -7.85 -7.80
N SER A 3 -8.74 -9.02 -8.35
CA SER A 3 -9.28 -10.33 -7.99
C SER A 3 -8.73 -10.88 -6.66
N LEU A 4 -8.01 -10.06 -5.90
CA LEU A 4 -7.31 -10.45 -4.67
C LEU A 4 -8.06 -10.17 -3.36
N GLY A 5 -9.18 -9.45 -3.35
CA GLY A 5 -9.87 -9.13 -2.08
C GLY A 5 -8.98 -8.34 -1.11
N ILE A 6 -8.12 -7.49 -1.66
CA ILE A 6 -7.21 -6.62 -0.91
C ILE A 6 -7.80 -5.21 -0.90
N VAL A 7 -7.68 -4.54 0.25
CA VAL A 7 -7.98 -3.12 0.44
C VAL A 7 -6.68 -2.41 0.75
N ALA A 8 -6.43 -1.30 0.07
CA ALA A 8 -5.33 -0.41 0.40
C ALA A 8 -5.88 0.88 1.02
N VAL A 9 -5.19 1.40 2.04
CA VAL A 9 -5.61 2.60 2.78
C VAL A 9 -4.38 3.48 3.02
N SER A 10 -4.42 4.75 2.61
CA SER A 10 -3.40 5.73 3.02
C SER A 10 -3.67 6.21 4.44
N VAL A 11 -2.60 6.36 5.21
CA VAL A 11 -2.66 6.88 6.57
C VAL A 11 -2.16 8.31 6.55
N GLY A 12 -2.92 9.21 7.15
CA GLY A 12 -2.54 10.60 7.26
C GLY A 12 -3.33 11.29 8.36
N GLU A 13 -2.73 12.32 8.95
CA GLU A 13 -3.38 13.18 9.93
C GLU A 13 -3.94 14.43 9.22
N PRO A 14 -5.15 14.88 9.57
CA PRO A 14 -5.79 16.02 8.91
C PRO A 14 -5.25 17.35 9.45
N TYR A 15 -3.99 17.65 9.18
CA TYR A 15 -3.38 18.93 9.52
C TYR A 15 -3.75 20.03 8.51
N SER A 16 -4.13 21.20 9.02
CA SER A 16 -4.21 22.42 8.22
C SER A 16 -2.84 22.87 7.73
N LEU A 17 -2.81 23.76 6.72
CA LEU A 17 -1.56 24.29 6.17
C LEU A 17 -0.70 24.96 7.25
N ASN A 18 -1.31 25.72 8.16
CA ASN A 18 -0.57 26.41 9.23
C ASN A 18 0.02 25.39 10.23
N GLU A 19 -0.76 24.39 10.64
CA GLU A 19 -0.26 23.32 11.53
C GLU A 19 0.88 22.54 10.89
N ARG A 20 0.83 22.30 9.57
CA ARG A 20 1.92 21.65 8.84
C ARG A 20 3.20 22.48 8.81
N ILE A 21 3.10 23.80 8.73
CA ILE A 21 4.28 24.69 8.82
C ILE A 21 4.89 24.61 10.21
N GLU A 22 4.06 24.69 11.25
CA GLU A 22 4.49 24.61 12.65
C GLU A 22 5.12 23.25 12.98
N LEU A 23 4.56 22.16 12.45
CA LEU A 23 5.02 20.79 12.67
C LEU A 23 5.99 20.30 11.59
N SER A 24 6.47 21.16 10.69
CA SER A 24 7.29 20.77 9.54
C SER A 24 8.46 19.88 9.90
N PHE A 25 9.20 20.23 10.97
CA PHE A 25 10.31 19.40 11.45
C PHE A 25 9.86 17.99 11.89
N LYS A 26 8.69 17.86 12.52
CA LYS A 26 8.14 16.55 12.92
C LYS A 26 7.68 15.76 11.69
N LEU A 27 7.00 16.42 10.75
CA LEU A 27 6.40 15.79 9.58
C LEU A 27 7.44 15.29 8.57
N VAL A 28 8.53 16.04 8.37
CA VAL A 28 9.66 15.60 7.53
C VAL A 28 10.32 14.31 8.06
N HIS A 29 10.22 14.04 9.35
CA HIS A 29 10.76 12.82 9.97
C HIS A 29 9.71 11.73 10.20
N SER A 30 8.44 11.97 9.83
CA SER A 30 7.40 10.95 9.90
C SER A 30 7.25 10.26 8.55
N ASN A 31 7.37 8.94 8.54
CA ASN A 31 7.14 8.16 7.34
C ASN A 31 5.64 8.14 7.03
N SER A 32 5.27 8.49 5.80
CA SER A 32 3.89 8.27 5.33
C SER A 32 3.74 6.84 4.83
N LEU A 33 2.57 6.24 5.06
CA LEU A 33 2.33 4.83 4.78
C LEU A 33 1.01 4.60 4.03
N VAL A 34 1.01 3.64 3.11
CA VAL A 34 -0.19 2.99 2.59
C VAL A 34 -0.22 1.54 3.07
N LEU A 35 -1.30 1.14 3.74
CA LEU A 35 -1.44 -0.20 4.29
C LEU A 35 -2.25 -1.07 3.34
N LEU A 36 -1.77 -2.26 3.02
CA LEU A 36 -2.53 -3.27 2.29
C LEU A 36 -3.09 -4.29 3.26
N TRP A 37 -4.40 -4.50 3.21
CA TRP A 37 -5.17 -5.41 4.06
C TRP A 37 -5.88 -6.44 3.20
N SER A 38 -6.16 -7.62 3.75
CA SER A 38 -7.06 -8.58 3.12
C SER A 38 -8.43 -8.54 3.78
N PHE A 39 -9.50 -8.76 3.02
CA PHE A 39 -10.84 -8.98 3.60
C PHE A 39 -10.91 -10.22 4.51
N THR A 40 -10.01 -11.18 4.33
CA THR A 40 -9.98 -12.41 5.14
C THR A 40 -9.32 -12.21 6.50
N ASP A 41 -8.47 -11.20 6.65
CA ASP A 41 -7.79 -10.85 7.90
C ASP A 41 -7.84 -9.33 8.09
N PRO A 42 -8.94 -8.82 8.68
CA PRO A 42 -9.14 -7.40 8.90
C PRO A 42 -8.43 -6.88 10.15
N ILE A 43 -7.59 -7.70 10.82
CA ILE A 43 -6.87 -7.31 12.04
C ILE A 43 -5.39 -7.06 11.72
N HIS A 44 -4.82 -7.81 10.78
CA HIS A 44 -3.41 -7.69 10.44
C HIS A 44 -3.20 -7.17 9.00
N PRO A 45 -2.56 -5.99 8.83
CA PRO A 45 -2.08 -5.56 7.53
C PRO A 45 -1.13 -6.61 6.93
N GLN A 46 -1.21 -6.78 5.61
CA GLN A 46 -0.32 -7.67 4.85
C GLN A 46 0.98 -6.99 4.44
N LEU A 47 0.93 -5.70 4.06
CA LEU A 47 2.10 -4.90 3.66
C LEU A 47 1.94 -3.45 4.13
N PHE A 48 3.07 -2.78 4.38
CA PHE A 48 3.16 -1.33 4.52
C PHE A 48 3.95 -0.76 3.35
N LEU A 49 3.36 0.09 2.53
CA LEU A 49 4.08 0.80 1.46
C LEU A 49 4.56 2.13 2.00
N GLU A 50 5.87 2.32 2.02
CA GLU A 50 6.49 3.56 2.50
C GLU A 50 6.44 4.64 1.43
N ALA A 51 6.00 5.83 1.81
CA ALA A 51 5.93 7.00 0.96
C ALA A 51 6.80 8.15 1.54
N PRO A 52 7.38 8.99 0.67
CA PRO A 52 8.17 10.14 1.13
C PRO A 52 7.31 11.21 1.81
N GLU A 53 6.03 11.29 1.47
CA GLU A 53 5.08 12.32 1.93
C GLU A 53 3.65 11.75 1.93
N ASP A 54 2.70 12.48 2.52
CA ASP A 54 1.29 12.06 2.61
C ASP A 54 0.69 11.71 1.25
N ILE A 55 0.15 10.49 1.15
CA ILE A 55 -0.51 9.99 -0.06
C ILE A 55 -1.98 10.42 -0.10
N LEU A 56 -2.29 11.27 -1.08
CA LEU A 56 -3.64 11.79 -1.31
C LEU A 56 -4.46 10.89 -2.23
N CYS A 57 -3.81 10.22 -3.18
CA CYS A 57 -4.45 9.25 -4.06
C CYS A 57 -3.45 8.18 -4.50
N PHE A 58 -3.93 7.00 -4.84
CA PHE A 58 -3.12 5.95 -5.45
C PHE A 58 -4.00 5.02 -6.30
N LYS A 59 -3.40 4.33 -7.28
CA LYS A 59 -4.07 3.32 -8.09
C LYS A 59 -3.14 2.14 -8.41
N PHE A 60 -3.72 0.95 -8.36
CA PHE A 60 -3.13 -0.25 -8.93
C PHE A 60 -3.12 -0.14 -10.46
N ASN A 61 -2.04 -0.60 -11.08
CA ASN A 61 -1.97 -0.72 -12.54
C ASN A 61 -2.94 -1.83 -13.01
N PRO A 62 -3.83 -1.53 -13.98
CA PRO A 62 -4.82 -2.49 -14.46
C PRO A 62 -4.21 -3.68 -15.24
N SER A 63 -3.08 -3.47 -15.91
CA SER A 63 -2.37 -4.48 -16.69
C SER A 63 -1.37 -5.28 -15.85
N ASN A 64 -0.77 -4.65 -14.84
CA ASN A 64 0.11 -5.30 -13.87
C ASN A 64 -0.24 -4.91 -12.42
N PRO A 65 -1.13 -5.65 -11.74
CA PRO A 65 -1.57 -5.32 -10.38
C PRO A 65 -0.49 -5.31 -9.30
N ASN A 66 0.75 -5.76 -9.60
CA ASN A 66 1.87 -5.63 -8.67
C ASN A 66 2.46 -4.21 -8.64
N LEU A 67 2.12 -3.37 -9.63
CA LEU A 67 2.57 -1.99 -9.68
C LEU A 67 1.48 -1.08 -9.13
N ILE A 68 1.86 -0.24 -8.17
CA ILE A 68 0.98 0.74 -7.55
C ILE A 68 1.62 2.11 -7.74
N VAL A 69 0.83 3.08 -8.20
CA VAL A 69 1.27 4.47 -8.33
C VAL A 69 0.52 5.33 -7.33
N GLY A 70 1.24 6.17 -6.60
CA GLY A 70 0.71 7.09 -5.59
C GLY A 70 1.05 8.53 -5.89
N GLY A 71 0.18 9.42 -5.44
CA GLY A 71 0.28 10.87 -5.56
C GLY A 71 0.43 11.52 -4.19
N CYS A 72 1.53 12.26 -4.01
CA CYS A 72 1.90 12.87 -2.75
C CYS A 72 1.29 14.27 -2.60
N ILE A 73 1.15 14.73 -1.36
CA ILE A 73 0.69 16.09 -1.01
C ILE A 73 1.59 17.20 -1.56
N ASN A 74 2.88 16.93 -1.73
CA ASN A 74 3.85 17.88 -2.26
C ASN A 74 3.91 17.90 -3.81
N GLY A 75 3.07 17.10 -4.48
CA GLY A 75 3.02 17.03 -5.94
C GLY A 75 3.91 15.97 -6.58
N GLN A 76 4.68 15.21 -5.80
CA GLN A 76 5.44 14.09 -6.31
C GLN A 76 4.56 12.87 -6.62
N VAL A 77 4.98 12.07 -7.59
CA VAL A 77 4.41 10.78 -7.95
C VAL A 77 5.40 9.69 -7.55
N VAL A 78 4.90 8.66 -6.88
CA VAL A 78 5.69 7.54 -6.34
C VAL A 78 5.18 6.21 -6.90
N ILE A 79 6.07 5.25 -7.08
CA ILE A 79 5.74 3.92 -7.59
C ILE A 79 6.25 2.85 -6.63
N TRP A 80 5.39 1.88 -6.33
CA TRP A 80 5.75 0.65 -5.60
C TRP A 80 5.61 -0.57 -6.49
N ASP A 81 6.51 -1.52 -6.30
CA ASP A 81 6.42 -2.87 -6.87
C ASP A 81 6.29 -3.88 -5.72
N ILE A 82 5.19 -4.64 -5.72
CA ILE A 82 4.88 -5.66 -4.71
C ILE A 82 5.04 -7.09 -5.26
N THR A 83 5.74 -7.27 -6.39
CA THR A 83 5.92 -8.58 -7.04
C THR A 83 6.52 -9.63 -6.10
N ASP A 84 7.51 -9.26 -5.30
CA ASP A 84 8.18 -10.16 -4.37
C ASP A 84 7.30 -10.61 -3.19
N TYR A 85 6.14 -9.99 -3.02
CA TYR A 85 5.21 -10.25 -1.91
C TYR A 85 3.95 -11.01 -2.33
N GLN A 86 3.87 -11.43 -3.60
CA GLN A 86 2.68 -12.12 -4.14
C GLN A 86 2.27 -13.34 -3.32
N GLU A 87 3.22 -14.15 -2.84
CA GLU A 87 2.91 -15.32 -2.02
C GLU A 87 2.18 -14.91 -0.73
N ARG A 88 2.66 -13.88 -0.01
CA ARG A 88 1.99 -13.40 1.21
C ARG A 88 0.58 -12.87 0.94
N LEU A 89 0.42 -12.16 -0.17
CA LEU A 89 -0.87 -11.62 -0.60
C LEU A 89 -1.86 -12.73 -1.03
N GLN A 90 -1.37 -13.89 -1.49
CA GLN A 90 -2.18 -15.04 -1.89
C GLN A 90 -2.44 -16.04 -0.76
N ILE A 91 -1.49 -16.27 0.15
CA ILE A 91 -1.52 -17.30 1.20
C ILE A 91 -2.79 -17.20 2.07
N HIS A 92 -3.28 -15.98 2.32
CA HIS A 92 -4.48 -15.78 3.13
C HIS A 92 -5.80 -16.18 2.44
N ARG A 93 -5.78 -16.49 1.13
CA ARG A 93 -6.93 -17.05 0.40
C ARG A 93 -7.12 -18.54 0.65
N SER A 94 -6.05 -19.29 0.90
CA SER A 94 -6.10 -20.77 0.97
C SER A 94 -6.72 -21.34 2.25
N ILE A 95 -6.95 -20.51 3.28
CA ILE A 95 -7.56 -20.97 4.53
C ILE A 95 -9.03 -21.39 4.32
N ASN A 96 -9.69 -20.90 3.25
CA ASN A 96 -11.14 -21.08 3.06
C ASN A 96 -11.56 -22.07 1.95
N THR A 97 -10.67 -22.84 1.32
CA THR A 97 -11.06 -23.75 0.21
C THR A 97 -10.68 -25.23 0.35
N LYS A 98 -10.57 -25.77 1.58
CA LYS A 98 -10.56 -27.24 1.76
C LYS A 98 -11.54 -27.67 2.85
N GLU A 99 -12.76 -28.01 2.43
CA GLU A 99 -13.66 -28.82 3.26
C GLU A 99 -13.29 -30.32 3.17
N LYS A 100 -13.31 -30.95 4.36
CA LYS A 100 -13.48 -32.39 4.70
C LYS A 100 -12.25 -33.30 4.78
N GLY A 101 -11.68 -33.36 5.99
CA GLY A 101 -11.00 -34.52 6.57
C GLY A 101 -10.75 -34.30 8.07
N PRO A 102 -10.99 -35.28 8.98
CA PRO A 102 -10.84 -35.07 10.41
C PRO A 102 -9.38 -35.28 10.82
N VAL A 103 -8.63 -34.20 10.97
CA VAL A 103 -7.39 -34.19 11.74
C VAL A 103 -7.32 -32.89 12.53
N MET A 104 -8.00 -32.90 13.68
CA MET A 104 -7.54 -32.16 14.84
C MET A 104 -6.06 -32.56 15.04
N ASN A 105 -5.12 -31.63 14.78
CA ASN A 105 -3.74 -31.61 15.30
C ASN A 105 -2.81 -30.59 14.58
N ALA A 106 -3.31 -29.73 13.69
CA ALA A 106 -2.47 -28.67 13.08
C ALA A 106 -2.73 -27.25 13.62
N LEU A 107 -3.56 -27.09 14.66
CA LEU A 107 -3.97 -25.76 15.16
C LEU A 107 -3.15 -25.21 16.33
N PHE A 108 -2.12 -25.90 16.83
CA PHE A 108 -1.44 -25.47 18.06
C PHE A 108 0.08 -25.65 18.08
N ASN A 109 0.78 -25.58 16.95
CA ASN A 109 2.25 -25.64 16.98
C ASN A 109 2.99 -24.81 15.92
N THR A 110 2.40 -23.69 15.53
CA THR A 110 3.18 -22.53 15.09
C THR A 110 2.76 -21.39 15.97
N GLU A 111 3.58 -21.10 16.98
CA GLU A 111 3.57 -19.78 17.60
C GLU A 111 3.45 -18.75 16.47
N PRO A 112 2.46 -17.84 16.51
CA PRO A 112 2.45 -16.74 15.56
C PRO A 112 3.73 -15.96 15.86
N LYS A 113 4.79 -16.19 15.08
CA LYS A 113 5.84 -15.19 14.97
C LYS A 113 5.09 -13.92 14.67
N LEU A 114 5.17 -12.99 15.61
CA LEU A 114 4.70 -11.62 15.47
C LEU A 114 5.61 -10.95 14.42
N ASP A 115 5.69 -11.52 13.21
CA ASP A 115 6.41 -10.93 12.09
C ASP A 115 5.55 -9.75 11.69
N HIS A 116 6.00 -8.56 12.11
CA HIS A 116 5.45 -7.31 11.64
C HIS A 116 5.36 -7.37 10.10
N ALA A 117 4.21 -6.95 9.54
CA ALA A 117 4.06 -6.93 8.10
C ALA A 117 5.22 -6.15 7.47
N PRO A 118 5.79 -6.64 6.35
CA PRO A 118 6.99 -6.02 5.80
C PRO A 118 6.68 -4.63 5.25
N ILE A 119 7.68 -3.76 5.38
CA ILE A 119 7.68 -2.43 4.77
C ILE A 119 8.28 -2.55 3.37
N VAL A 120 7.57 -2.04 2.37
CA VAL A 120 7.94 -2.01 0.95
C VAL A 120 8.31 -0.57 0.61
N SER A 121 9.58 -0.35 0.32
CA SER A 121 10.05 0.94 -0.18
C SER A 121 9.61 1.16 -1.64
N TYR A 122 9.48 2.41 -2.04
CA TYR A 122 9.17 2.76 -3.42
C TYR A 122 10.35 2.45 -4.35
N VAL A 123 10.03 2.07 -5.60
CA VAL A 123 11.00 1.76 -6.65
C VAL A 123 11.32 2.97 -7.53
N ALA A 124 10.42 3.95 -7.55
CA ALA A 124 10.61 5.20 -8.29
C ALA A 124 9.90 6.37 -7.60
N LEU A 125 10.47 7.56 -7.75
CA LEU A 125 9.93 8.83 -7.27
C LEU A 125 10.18 9.91 -8.31
N SER A 126 9.17 10.73 -8.60
CA SER A 126 9.31 11.85 -9.53
C SER A 126 10.15 12.97 -8.93
N SER A 127 10.77 13.78 -9.79
CA SER A 127 11.47 15.01 -9.37
C SER A 127 10.51 15.95 -8.65
N ILE A 128 10.97 16.54 -7.54
CA ILE A 128 10.22 17.58 -6.81
C ILE A 128 10.22 18.90 -7.58
N ASP A 129 11.32 19.24 -8.25
CA ASP A 129 11.48 20.52 -8.95
C ASP A 129 10.79 20.53 -10.32
N ALA A 130 10.81 19.39 -11.03
CA ALA A 130 10.19 19.24 -12.34
C ALA A 130 8.78 18.63 -12.28
N GLY A 131 8.28 18.34 -11.08
CA GLY A 131 6.99 17.69 -10.84
C GLY A 131 5.82 18.68 -10.74
N HIS A 132 4.70 18.19 -10.21
CA HIS A 132 3.56 19.07 -9.91
C HIS A 132 3.89 19.97 -8.72
N SER A 133 3.42 21.21 -8.76
CA SER A 133 3.58 22.18 -7.65
C SER A 133 2.49 22.09 -6.58
N LYS A 134 1.50 21.21 -6.76
CA LYS A 134 0.37 20.99 -5.87
C LYS A 134 0.16 19.49 -5.68
N GLY A 135 -0.45 19.13 -4.55
CA GLY A 135 -0.77 17.75 -4.23
C GLY A 135 -1.53 17.04 -5.35
N VAL A 136 -1.10 15.82 -5.65
CA VAL A 136 -1.70 15.00 -6.71
C VAL A 136 -2.98 14.37 -6.16
N THR A 137 -4.13 14.85 -6.65
CA THR A 137 -5.46 14.42 -6.18
C THR A 137 -6.08 13.29 -7.00
N GLY A 138 -5.52 13.01 -8.18
CA GLY A 138 -6.02 11.97 -9.08
C GLY A 138 -4.90 11.35 -9.91
N ILE A 139 -5.01 10.04 -10.11
CA ILE A 139 -4.16 9.23 -10.98
C ILE A 139 -5.08 8.44 -11.91
N GLU A 140 -4.72 8.28 -13.18
CA GLU A 140 -5.46 7.46 -14.13
C GLU A 140 -4.49 6.74 -15.07
N TRP A 141 -4.76 5.46 -15.29
CA TRP A 141 -4.02 4.65 -16.25
C TRP A 141 -4.70 4.77 -17.61
N ILE A 142 -3.96 5.25 -18.61
CA ILE A 142 -4.45 5.32 -19.98
C ILE A 142 -4.35 3.94 -20.63
N PRO A 143 -5.41 3.44 -21.28
CA PRO A 143 -5.35 2.19 -22.01
C PRO A 143 -4.41 2.25 -23.22
N ASP A 144 -3.77 1.13 -23.54
CA ASP A 144 -2.81 0.99 -24.65
C ASP A 144 -3.37 1.34 -26.05
N HIS A 145 -4.70 1.47 -26.20
CA HIS A 145 -5.35 1.78 -27.47
C HIS A 145 -5.55 3.28 -27.73
N LEU A 146 -5.03 4.13 -26.86
CA LEU A 146 -5.28 5.58 -26.85
C LEU A 146 -4.01 6.43 -27.08
N GLU A 147 -2.92 5.82 -27.53
CA GLU A 147 -1.69 6.51 -27.97
C GLU A 147 -1.79 7.08 -29.39
#